data_AF-A0A534E493-F1
#
_entry.id   AF-A0A534E493-F1
#
_cell.length_a   1.000
_cell.length_b   1.000
_cell.length_c   1.000
_cell.angle_alpha   90.00
_cell.angle_beta   90.00
_cell.angle_gamma   90.00
#
_symmetry.space_group_name_H-M   'P 1'
#
loop_
_entity.id
_entity.type
_entity.pdbx_description
1 polymer ?
#
loop_
_entity_poly.entity_id
_entity_poly.type
_entity_poly.pdbx_seq_one_letter_code
_entity_poly.pdbx_strand_id
1 'polypeptide(L)'
;PPARIEPLIPHKVHPGSRPSTIVMFQKLDPATVGKLIALYEHSVFTQSVVWGINAFDQWGVELGKRLTEQLAPAVQDPGGGHAAPASVMKLLATVEKWRR
;
A
#
# COMPACT_ATOMS: atom_id res chain seq x y z
N PRO A 1 3.59 -45.14 -11.86
CA PRO A 1 3.91 -45.93 -10.65
C PRO A 1 3.78 -45.08 -9.39
N PRO A 2 3.38 -45.64 -8.24
CA PRO A 2 3.19 -44.92 -6.97
C PRO A 2 4.42 -44.07 -6.57
N ALA A 3 5.63 -44.55 -6.88
CA ALA A 3 6.89 -43.81 -6.70
C ALA A 3 6.98 -42.45 -7.42
N ARG A 4 6.17 -42.20 -8.47
CA ARG A 4 6.09 -40.88 -9.14
C ARG A 4 4.96 -40.00 -8.60
N ILE A 5 4.02 -40.57 -7.84
CA ILE A 5 2.83 -39.88 -7.32
C ILE A 5 3.14 -39.25 -5.97
N GLU A 6 3.77 -39.98 -5.05
CA GLU A 6 4.15 -39.52 -3.71
C GLU A 6 4.84 -38.15 -3.67
N PRO A 7 5.89 -37.88 -4.48
CA PRO A 7 6.54 -36.57 -4.45
C PRO A 7 5.65 -35.44 -5.01
N LEU A 8 4.60 -35.75 -5.77
CA LEU A 8 3.70 -34.75 -6.35
C LEU A 8 2.55 -34.35 -5.41
N ILE A 9 2.28 -35.13 -4.35
CA ILE A 9 1.16 -34.91 -3.43
C ILE A 9 1.25 -33.54 -2.75
N PRO A 10 2.38 -33.13 -2.13
CA PRO A 10 2.47 -31.84 -1.42
C PRO A 10 2.20 -30.63 -2.32
N HIS A 11 2.49 -30.74 -3.62
CA HIS A 11 2.33 -29.66 -4.59
C HIS A 11 0.91 -29.55 -5.17
N LYS A 12 0.04 -30.52 -4.89
CA LYS A 12 -1.35 -30.56 -5.41
C LYS A 12 -2.41 -30.50 -4.31
N VAL A 13 -2.01 -30.50 -3.05
CA VAL A 13 -2.92 -30.31 -1.91
C VAL A 13 -3.26 -28.83 -1.77
N HIS A 14 -4.55 -28.54 -1.82
CA HIS A 14 -5.09 -27.21 -1.56
C HIS A 14 -5.93 -27.29 -0.28
N PRO A 15 -5.45 -26.79 0.87
CA PRO A 15 -6.11 -27.00 2.17
C PRO A 15 -7.44 -26.24 2.35
N GLY A 16 -7.92 -25.51 1.32
CA GLY A 16 -9.18 -24.77 1.40
C GLY A 16 -9.13 -23.60 2.39
N SER A 17 -10.23 -23.38 3.10
CA SER A 17 -10.42 -22.34 4.13
C SER A 17 -10.05 -20.91 3.71
N ARG A 18 -10.38 -20.56 2.47
CA ARG A 18 -10.22 -19.20 1.93
C ARG A 18 -11.61 -18.56 1.79
N PRO A 19 -12.03 -17.72 2.75
CA PRO A 19 -13.32 -17.04 2.62
C PRO A 19 -13.30 -16.11 1.41
N SER A 20 -14.41 -16.04 0.70
CA SER A 20 -14.60 -15.12 -0.43
C SER A 20 -15.97 -14.48 -0.36
N THR A 21 -16.06 -13.25 -0.87
CA THR A 21 -17.32 -12.54 -1.05
C THR A 21 -17.47 -12.26 -2.53
N ILE A 22 -18.58 -12.72 -3.12
CA ILE A 22 -18.89 -12.51 -4.54
C ILE A 22 -20.03 -11.49 -4.61
N VAL A 23 -19.74 -10.33 -5.20
CA VAL A 23 -20.75 -9.29 -5.47
C VAL A 23 -21.02 -9.30 -6.97
N MET A 24 -22.25 -9.67 -7.35
CA MET A 24 -22.64 -9.86 -8.75
C MET A 24 -23.71 -8.86 -9.18
N PHE A 25 -23.58 -8.31 -10.39
CA PHE A 25 -24.50 -7.36 -11.00
C PHE A 25 -24.55 -7.60 -12.51
N GLN A 26 -25.65 -7.21 -13.17
CA GLN A 26 -25.89 -7.53 -14.59
C GLN A 26 -24.99 -6.74 -15.55
N LYS A 27 -24.71 -5.46 -15.24
CA LYS A 27 -23.88 -4.58 -16.05
C LYS A 27 -23.19 -3.55 -15.17
N LEU A 28 -21.95 -3.20 -15.50
CA LEU A 28 -21.23 -2.09 -14.87
C LEU A 28 -21.60 -0.76 -15.55
N ASP A 29 -22.76 -0.20 -15.21
CA ASP A 29 -23.18 1.14 -15.62
C ASP A 29 -22.84 2.19 -14.54
N PRO A 30 -22.95 3.51 -14.83
CA PRO A 30 -22.61 4.55 -13.85
C PRO A 30 -23.35 4.42 -12.52
N ALA A 31 -24.62 3.99 -12.56
CA ALA A 31 -25.42 3.77 -11.36
C ALA A 31 -24.89 2.58 -10.53
N THR A 32 -24.49 1.50 -11.18
CA THR A 32 -23.91 0.31 -10.54
C THR A 32 -22.54 0.60 -9.96
N VAL A 33 -21.68 1.35 -10.68
CA VAL A 33 -20.40 1.82 -10.15
C VAL A 33 -20.62 2.66 -8.89
N GLY A 34 -21.55 3.61 -8.93
CA GLY A 34 -21.88 4.43 -7.76
C GLY A 34 -22.32 3.60 -6.55
N LYS A 35 -23.17 2.57 -6.75
CA LYS A 35 -23.57 1.64 -5.69
C LYS A 35 -22.39 0.85 -5.12
N LEU A 36 -21.46 0.41 -5.96
CA LEU A 36 -20.27 -0.31 -5.50
C LEU A 36 -19.34 0.58 -4.67
N ILE A 37 -19.12 1.82 -5.10
CA ILE A 37 -18.33 2.79 -4.32
C ILE A 37 -19.01 3.03 -2.96
N ALA A 38 -20.31 3.37 -2.97
CA ALA A 38 -21.07 3.62 -1.75
C ALA A 38 -21.09 2.42 -0.79
N LEU A 39 -21.15 1.19 -1.32
CA LEU A 39 -21.04 -0.03 -0.53
C LEU A 39 -19.72 -0.08 0.26
N TYR A 40 -18.59 0.23 -0.38
CA TYR A 40 -17.28 0.22 0.27
C TYR A 40 -17.08 1.43 1.20
N GLU A 41 -17.59 2.61 0.85
CA GLU A 41 -17.58 3.79 1.74
C GLU A 41 -18.31 3.49 3.05
N HIS A 42 -19.51 2.92 2.98
CA HIS A 42 -20.27 2.53 4.17
C HIS A 42 -19.65 1.36 4.93
N SER A 43 -19.01 0.42 4.24
CA SER A 43 -18.26 -0.67 4.90
C SER A 43 -17.12 -0.13 5.75
N VAL A 44 -16.29 0.76 5.18
CA VAL A 44 -15.17 1.40 5.90
C VAL A 44 -15.67 2.27 7.04
N PHE A 45 -16.73 3.06 6.82
CA PHE A 45 -17.36 3.86 7.87
C PHE A 45 -17.88 2.99 9.03
N THR A 46 -18.59 1.90 8.72
CA THR A 46 -19.11 1.00 9.76
C THR A 46 -17.99 0.40 10.58
N GLN A 47 -16.90 -0.03 9.92
CA GLN A 47 -15.71 -0.54 10.61
C GLN A 47 -15.09 0.50 11.54
N SER A 48 -15.03 1.78 11.12
CA SER A 48 -14.48 2.85 11.97
C SER A 48 -15.33 3.10 13.21
N VAL A 49 -16.67 3.05 13.07
CA VAL A 49 -17.60 3.16 14.21
C VAL A 49 -17.40 1.99 15.18
N VAL A 50 -17.28 0.76 14.65
CA VAL A 50 -17.01 -0.44 15.48
C VAL A 50 -15.68 -0.32 16.23
N TRP A 51 -14.64 0.21 15.58
CA TRP A 51 -13.32 0.38 16.18
C TRP A 51 -13.17 1.66 17.02
N GLY A 52 -14.15 2.55 17.03
CA GLY A 52 -14.07 3.83 17.75
C GLY A 52 -13.00 4.77 17.22
N ILE A 53 -12.72 4.72 15.90
CA ILE A 53 -11.74 5.58 15.24
C ILE A 53 -12.40 6.50 14.22
N ASN A 54 -11.72 7.60 13.88
CA ASN A 54 -12.19 8.54 12.87
C ASN A 54 -11.82 8.05 11.45
N ALA A 55 -12.81 7.79 10.60
CA ALA A 55 -12.59 7.43 9.19
C ALA A 55 -12.26 8.62 8.28
N PHE A 56 -12.41 9.85 8.77
CA PHE A 56 -12.40 11.07 7.96
C PHE A 56 -11.19 11.97 8.22
N ASP A 57 -10.20 11.51 8.98
CA ASP A 57 -8.93 12.22 9.16
C ASP A 57 -7.74 11.48 8.56
N GLN A 58 -6.61 12.18 8.47
CA GLN A 58 -5.38 11.68 7.85
C GLN A 58 -4.11 12.27 8.48
N TRP A 59 -4.06 12.44 9.81
CA TRP A 59 -2.94 13.10 10.49
C TRP A 59 -1.57 12.44 10.23
N GLY A 60 -1.56 11.13 9.96
CA GLY A 60 -0.35 10.37 9.66
C GLY A 60 0.45 10.85 8.45
N VAL A 61 -0.13 11.68 7.57
CA VAL A 61 0.59 12.22 6.38
C VAL A 61 1.45 13.44 6.69
N GLU A 62 1.22 14.12 7.82
CA GLU A 62 1.83 15.43 8.07
C GLU A 62 3.33 15.37 8.31
N LEU A 63 3.79 14.41 9.12
CA LEU A 63 5.21 14.28 9.43
C LEU A 63 6.03 14.02 8.16
N GLY A 64 5.53 13.14 7.29
CA GLY A 64 6.15 12.87 5.99
C GLY A 64 6.31 14.13 5.15
N LYS A 65 5.23 14.92 5.01
CA LYS A 65 5.26 16.19 4.27
C LYS A 65 6.33 17.15 4.81
N ARG A 66 6.34 17.39 6.13
CA ARG A 66 7.31 18.29 6.77
C ARG A 66 8.75 17.82 6.60
N LEU A 67 9.00 16.52 6.74
CA LEU A 67 10.33 15.95 6.53
C LEU A 67 10.78 16.09 5.07
N THR A 68 9.89 15.82 4.11
CA THR A 68 10.23 15.95 2.68
C THR A 68 10.52 17.39 2.28
N GLU A 69 9.80 18.37 2.83
CA GLU A 69 10.05 19.80 2.58
C GLU A 69 11.44 20.22 3.08
N GLN A 70 11.84 19.75 4.27
CA GLN A 70 13.18 20.03 4.83
C GLN A 70 14.31 19.35 4.03
N LEU A 71 14.04 18.17 3.48
CA LEU A 71 15.02 17.41 2.69
C LEU A 71 15.09 17.86 1.24
N ALA A 72 14.09 18.56 0.71
CA ALA A 72 14.02 18.97 -0.69
C ALA A 72 15.29 19.72 -1.17
N PRO A 73 15.87 20.68 -0.40
CA PRO A 73 17.12 21.33 -0.80
C PRO A 73 18.29 20.34 -0.94
N ALA A 74 18.45 19.42 0.01
CA ALA A 74 19.51 18.40 -0.03
C ALA A 74 19.36 17.43 -1.21
N VAL A 75 18.12 17.18 -1.68
CA VAL A 75 17.85 16.34 -2.85
C VAL A 75 18.12 17.09 -4.16
N GLN A 76 17.80 18.39 -4.21
CA GLN A 76 18.00 19.23 -5.40
C GLN A 76 19.47 19.59 -5.60
N ASP A 77 20.19 19.89 -4.52
CA ASP A 77 21.62 20.16 -4.52
C ASP A 77 22.34 19.32 -3.44
N PRO A 78 22.69 18.05 -3.74
CA PRO A 78 23.41 17.19 -2.80
C PRO A 78 24.79 17.72 -2.38
N GLY A 79 25.39 18.62 -3.17
CA GLY A 79 26.70 19.23 -2.90
C GLY A 79 26.64 20.52 -2.06
N GLY A 80 25.45 21.09 -1.87
CA GLY A 80 25.23 22.40 -1.25
C GLY A 80 25.39 22.47 0.27
N GLY A 81 25.82 21.38 0.93
CA GLY A 81 26.04 21.35 2.38
C GLY A 81 24.76 21.43 3.23
N HIS A 82 23.61 21.08 2.66
CA HIS A 82 22.31 21.11 3.34
C HIS A 82 22.22 20.08 4.46
N ALA A 83 21.58 20.45 5.57
CA ALA A 83 21.41 19.58 6.72
C ALA A 83 20.41 18.46 6.42
N ALA A 84 20.87 17.21 6.46
CA ALA A 84 20.03 16.01 6.39
C ALA A 84 20.63 14.88 7.23
N PRO A 85 19.82 13.89 7.66
CA PRO A 85 20.33 12.74 8.40
C PRO A 85 21.42 11.99 7.62
N ALA A 86 22.41 11.44 8.33
CA ALA A 86 23.56 10.77 7.71
C ALA A 86 23.15 9.59 6.80
N SER A 87 22.08 8.87 7.15
CA SER A 87 21.52 7.78 6.33
C SER A 87 20.97 8.31 4.99
N VAL A 88 20.30 9.46 5.01
CA VAL A 88 19.75 10.12 3.81
C VAL A 88 20.89 10.64 2.94
N MET A 89 21.90 11.28 3.53
CA MET A 89 23.08 11.75 2.78
C MET A 89 23.82 10.60 2.08
N LYS A 90 23.99 9.46 2.75
CA LYS A 90 24.58 8.25 2.14
C LYS A 90 23.76 7.72 0.96
N LEU A 91 22.43 7.76 1.09
CA LEU A 91 21.54 7.37 0.00
C LEU A 91 21.65 8.34 -1.18
N LEU A 92 21.64 9.65 -0.93
CA LEU A 92 21.78 10.68 -1.97
C LEU A 92 23.09 10.54 -2.73
N ALA A 93 24.21 10.33 -2.04
CA ALA A 93 25.51 10.08 -2.68
C ALA A 93 25.50 8.81 -3.55
N THR A 94 24.79 7.76 -3.11
CA THR A 94 24.63 6.52 -3.89
C THR A 94 23.80 6.76 -5.15
N VAL A 95 22.69 7.49 -5.03
CA VAL A 95 21.82 7.86 -6.16
C VAL A 95 22.55 8.76 -7.15
N GLU A 96 23.36 9.71 -6.68
CA GLU A 96 24.17 10.57 -7.54
C GLU A 96 25.18 9.76 -8.36
N LYS A 97 25.85 8.78 -7.74
CA LYS A 97 26.74 7.85 -8.44
C LYS A 97 26.02 7.08 -9.56
N TRP A 98 24.75 6.75 -9.40
CA TRP A 98 23.95 6.04 -10.41
C TRP A 98 23.36 6.94 -11.49
N ARG A 99 23.24 8.24 -11.24
CA ARG A 99 22.78 9.22 -12.23
C ARG A 99 23.88 9.64 -13.21
N ARG A 100 25.14 9.42 -12.85
CA ARG A 100 26.31 9.59 -13.73
C ARG A 100 26.52 8.34 -14.57
#